data_AF-C7YQU3-F1
#
_entry.id   AF-C7YQU3-F1
#
_cell.length_a   1.000
_cell.length_b   1.000
_cell.length_c   1.000
_cell.angle_alpha   90.00
_cell.angle_beta   90.00
_cell.angle_gamma   90.00
#
_symmetry.space_group_name_H-M   'P 1'
#
loop_
_entity.id
_entity.type
_entity.pdbx_description
1 polymer ?
#
loop_
_entity_poly.entity_id
_entity_poly.type
_entity_poly.pdbx_seq_one_letter_code
_entity_poly.pdbx_strand_id
1 'polypeptide(L)'
;MISTPSSASKGPSQAQLRLTSSRSRAPRLRLALTWLFVLACLTSTVLAQAETYATSLQHRRHHVATINRYELHRRAESSKDEDDDEEPDKITNPEAPAKDGDSSTKTKASSTTVTIQRTAQTAASTNSPLPQAFDGNLAAELTTTSDSNCPSFLNGILADPSFEACYPLSMMLQTSRGFFDAQKQLLSIVRVLDQTCAANVTYCTEFFDAAAKNLTSADNCKKEWENGNSIVKQFQYGMKTYEMMYKATCLQTPDDDMYCYANAVTNTSTASNAYFYYLPYNLTLPGSTNPSCSWCIQETMNIFHAAAEDRSQPIALTYETAARQVNTLCGMDFVNGTLPPEETNAAHSFGPSWVGLMATLAGAALVNVLL
;
A
#
# COMPACT_ATOMS: atom_id res chain seq x y z
N MET A 1 38.65 -4.97 65.41
CA MET A 1 37.91 -5.85 64.47
C MET A 1 38.83 -7.00 64.06
N ILE A 2 38.26 -8.01 63.40
CA ILE A 2 38.90 -9.30 63.02
C ILE A 2 39.09 -10.23 64.23
N SER A 3 38.44 -11.39 64.16
CA SER A 3 38.48 -12.46 65.17
C SER A 3 39.03 -13.75 64.54
N THR A 4 39.59 -14.63 65.37
CA THR A 4 40.10 -15.95 64.95
C THR A 4 38.98 -16.99 64.77
N PRO A 5 39.11 -17.94 63.82
CA PRO A 5 38.41 -19.22 63.86
C PRO A 5 39.23 -20.28 64.62
N SER A 6 38.57 -21.34 65.12
CA SER A 6 39.20 -22.50 65.77
C SER A 6 38.66 -23.82 65.19
N SER A 7 39.29 -24.95 65.55
CA SER A 7 39.35 -26.16 64.71
C SER A 7 38.45 -27.34 65.12
N ALA A 8 38.21 -28.23 64.14
CA ALA A 8 37.81 -29.64 64.27
C ALA A 8 36.38 -29.92 64.80
N SER A 9 35.74 -31.09 64.58
CA SER A 9 36.15 -32.39 64.00
C SER A 9 34.95 -32.99 63.19
N LYS A 10 34.87 -34.24 62.67
CA LYS A 10 35.59 -35.52 62.86
C LYS A 10 35.34 -36.48 61.67
N GLY A 11 36.03 -37.63 61.63
CA GLY A 11 35.61 -38.84 60.87
C GLY A 11 35.17 -39.98 61.82
N PRO A 12 35.08 -41.28 61.41
CA PRO A 12 35.63 -41.86 60.17
C PRO A 12 34.80 -42.97 59.43
N SER A 13 35.24 -43.29 58.20
CA SER A 13 35.37 -44.61 57.53
C SER A 13 34.41 -45.79 57.80
N GLN A 14 33.81 -46.33 56.74
CA GLN A 14 33.76 -47.76 56.28
C GLN A 14 33.08 -47.80 54.88
N ALA A 15 33.25 -48.77 53.96
CA ALA A 15 34.31 -49.76 53.69
C ALA A 15 34.22 -50.16 52.18
N GLN A 16 35.24 -50.81 51.60
CA GLN A 16 35.22 -51.19 50.16
C GLN A 16 34.50 -52.52 49.87
N LEU A 17 33.86 -52.59 48.70
CA LEU A 17 33.64 -53.85 47.97
C LEU A 17 34.04 -53.66 46.50
N ARG A 18 35.05 -54.43 46.05
CA ARG A 18 35.46 -54.51 44.64
C ARG A 18 34.76 -55.68 43.97
N LEU A 19 34.16 -55.45 42.80
CA LEU A 19 33.87 -56.49 41.82
C LEU A 19 34.36 -56.04 40.44
N THR A 20 35.23 -56.84 39.84
CA THR A 20 35.78 -56.64 38.50
C THR A 20 35.11 -57.59 37.52
N SER A 21 34.60 -57.10 36.38
CA SER A 21 34.64 -57.88 35.14
C SER A 21 34.35 -57.09 33.86
N SER A 22 35.12 -57.42 32.83
CA SER A 22 34.82 -57.37 31.39
C SER A 22 34.47 -56.06 30.68
N ARG A 23 34.82 -56.05 29.39
CA ARG A 23 34.83 -54.93 28.44
C ARG A 23 34.23 -55.43 27.13
N SER A 24 33.12 -54.85 26.68
CA SER A 24 32.60 -55.10 25.32
C SER A 24 32.17 -53.78 24.65
N ARG A 25 32.15 -53.77 23.31
CA ARG A 25 31.89 -52.59 22.47
C ARG A 25 30.53 -52.73 21.77
N ALA A 26 29.68 -51.70 21.82
CA ALA A 26 28.98 -51.12 20.64
C ALA A 26 27.85 -50.14 21.03
N PRO A 27 27.97 -48.84 20.71
CA PRO A 27 26.84 -47.91 20.75
C PRO A 27 26.71 -47.12 19.43
N ARG A 28 26.10 -47.70 18.39
CA ARG A 28 25.70 -46.96 17.16
C ARG A 28 24.31 -47.26 16.60
N LEU A 29 23.60 -48.30 17.08
CA LEU A 29 22.31 -48.71 16.49
C LEU A 29 21.06 -48.12 17.17
N ARG A 30 21.19 -47.45 18.33
CA ARG A 30 20.02 -46.97 19.11
C ARG A 30 19.55 -45.54 18.81
N LEU A 31 20.34 -44.70 18.14
CA LEU A 31 19.90 -43.34 17.76
C LEU A 31 19.11 -43.31 16.44
N ALA A 32 19.28 -44.30 15.55
CA ALA A 32 18.60 -44.28 14.24
C ALA A 32 17.07 -44.51 14.36
N LEU A 33 16.63 -45.37 15.30
CA LEU A 33 15.21 -45.70 15.47
C LEU A 33 14.38 -44.56 16.08
N THR A 34 14.96 -43.71 16.93
CA THR A 34 14.20 -42.64 17.58
C THR A 34 13.82 -41.52 16.62
N TRP A 35 14.68 -41.21 15.65
CA TRP A 35 14.39 -40.19 14.62
C TRP A 35 13.29 -40.62 13.65
N LEU A 36 13.24 -41.90 13.28
CA LEU A 36 12.18 -42.43 12.41
C LEU A 36 10.77 -42.35 13.05
N PHE A 37 10.66 -42.56 14.36
CA PHE A 37 9.38 -42.43 15.07
C PHE A 37 8.90 -40.98 15.20
N VAL A 38 9.80 -40.01 15.37
CA VAL A 38 9.43 -38.58 15.43
C VAL A 38 8.91 -38.09 14.07
N LEU A 39 9.53 -38.52 12.97
CA LEU A 39 9.11 -38.13 11.62
C LEU A 39 7.68 -38.61 11.28
N ALA A 40 7.33 -39.83 11.71
CA ALA A 40 6.02 -40.44 11.44
C ALA A 40 4.84 -39.78 12.20
N CYS A 41 5.10 -39.08 13.31
CA CYS A 41 4.05 -38.35 14.03
C CYS A 41 3.67 -37.03 13.34
N LEU A 42 4.57 -36.39 12.60
CA LEU A 42 4.36 -35.06 12.02
C LEU A 42 3.53 -35.07 10.73
N THR A 43 3.39 -36.20 10.04
CA THR A 43 2.59 -36.32 8.81
C THR A 43 1.09 -36.51 9.06
N SER A 44 0.67 -36.77 10.31
CA SER A 44 -0.69 -37.24 10.63
C SER A 44 -1.68 -36.12 11.01
N THR A 45 -1.24 -34.86 11.08
CA THR A 45 -2.07 -33.72 11.51
C THR A 45 -2.64 -32.87 10.37
N VAL A 46 -2.21 -33.11 9.12
CA VAL A 46 -2.50 -32.23 7.96
C VAL A 46 -3.90 -32.44 7.36
N LEU A 47 -4.60 -33.51 7.72
CA LEU A 47 -5.85 -33.96 7.06
C LEU A 47 -7.16 -33.59 7.80
N ALA A 48 -7.13 -32.60 8.71
CA ALA A 48 -8.25 -32.29 9.61
C ALA A 48 -8.78 -30.84 9.59
N GLN A 49 -8.40 -30.01 8.62
CA GLN A 49 -8.78 -28.57 8.59
C GLN A 49 -9.48 -28.10 7.29
N ALA A 50 -9.79 -28.99 6.35
CA ALA A 50 -10.31 -28.60 5.03
C ALA A 50 -11.81 -28.18 5.02
N GLU A 51 -12.63 -28.66 5.95
CA GLU A 51 -14.10 -28.62 5.79
C GLU A 51 -14.82 -27.46 6.50
N THR A 52 -14.15 -26.71 7.39
CA THR A 52 -14.81 -25.66 8.22
C THR A 52 -14.80 -24.25 7.62
N TYR A 53 -14.00 -23.97 6.58
CA TYR A 53 -13.88 -22.62 6.01
C TYR A 53 -14.95 -22.26 4.98
N ALA A 54 -15.57 -23.25 4.33
CA ALA A 54 -16.50 -23.02 3.22
C ALA A 54 -17.80 -22.28 3.62
N THR A 55 -18.29 -22.49 4.84
CA THR A 55 -19.59 -21.95 5.30
C THR A 55 -19.53 -20.51 5.80
N SER A 56 -18.35 -20.02 6.23
CA SER A 56 -18.19 -18.67 6.80
C SER A 56 -18.34 -17.55 5.77
N LEU A 57 -17.83 -17.76 4.56
CA LEU A 57 -17.82 -16.75 3.49
C LEU A 57 -19.22 -16.37 2.97
N GLN A 58 -20.20 -17.28 3.05
CA GLN A 58 -21.50 -17.09 2.42
C GLN A 58 -22.41 -16.11 3.18
N HIS A 59 -22.20 -15.92 4.49
CA HIS A 59 -23.07 -15.08 5.31
C HIS A 59 -22.69 -13.58 5.34
N ARG A 60 -21.47 -13.21 4.93
CA ARG A 60 -20.96 -11.82 5.01
C ARG A 60 -21.38 -10.91 3.83
N ARG A 61 -22.28 -11.39 2.96
CA ARG A 61 -22.58 -10.76 1.65
C ARG A 61 -23.71 -9.71 1.63
N HIS A 62 -24.30 -9.38 2.79
CA HIS A 62 -25.54 -8.57 2.86
C HIS A 62 -25.50 -7.31 3.74
N HIS A 63 -24.33 -6.87 4.24
CA HIS A 63 -24.18 -5.58 4.92
C HIS A 63 -23.10 -4.69 4.28
N VAL A 64 -23.41 -4.18 3.08
CA VAL A 64 -22.81 -2.94 2.57
C VAL A 64 -23.74 -1.80 2.97
N ALA A 65 -23.25 -0.83 3.73
CA ALA A 65 -24.03 0.35 4.08
C ALA A 65 -24.21 1.24 2.85
N THR A 66 -25.46 1.54 2.48
CA THR A 66 -25.77 2.47 1.41
C THR A 66 -25.40 3.90 1.84
N ILE A 67 -24.29 4.43 1.33
CA ILE A 67 -23.95 5.86 1.48
C ILE A 67 -25.09 6.68 0.86
N ASN A 68 -25.64 7.60 1.66
CA ASN A 68 -26.95 8.16 1.38
C ASN A 68 -26.90 9.26 0.31
N ARG A 69 -27.73 9.15 -0.73
CA ARG A 69 -27.63 9.92 -1.98
C ARG A 69 -27.93 11.43 -1.86
N TYR A 70 -28.32 11.90 -0.67
CA TYR A 70 -28.84 13.25 -0.44
C TYR A 70 -27.78 14.35 -0.28
N GLU A 71 -26.56 14.04 0.19
CA GLU A 71 -25.52 15.05 0.46
C GLU A 71 -25.05 15.78 -0.82
N LEU A 72 -24.98 15.07 -1.95
CA LEU A 72 -24.44 15.59 -3.22
C LEU A 72 -25.30 16.66 -3.90
N HIS A 73 -26.58 16.80 -3.53
CA HIS A 73 -27.47 17.81 -4.12
C HIS A 73 -27.44 19.16 -3.39
N ARG A 74 -26.98 19.20 -2.12
CA ARG A 74 -27.12 20.39 -1.25
C ARG A 74 -26.18 21.56 -1.57
N ARG A 75 -25.39 21.49 -2.65
CA ARG A 75 -24.46 22.55 -3.07
C ARG A 75 -24.84 23.20 -4.41
N ALA A 76 -26.01 22.88 -4.96
CA ALA A 76 -26.53 23.47 -6.21
C ALA A 76 -27.53 24.62 -5.99
N GLU A 77 -28.06 24.78 -4.77
CA GLU A 77 -29.13 25.74 -4.44
C GLU A 77 -28.69 26.66 -3.29
N SER A 78 -27.78 27.59 -3.58
CA SER A 78 -27.33 28.64 -2.65
C SER A 78 -26.71 29.84 -3.42
N SER A 79 -27.39 30.31 -4.46
CA SER A 79 -26.98 31.48 -5.26
C SER A 79 -28.15 32.07 -6.07
N LYS A 80 -29.21 32.48 -5.37
CA LYS A 80 -30.33 33.30 -5.87
C LYS A 80 -30.85 34.19 -4.73
N ASP A 81 -31.54 35.25 -5.12
CA ASP A 81 -32.18 36.28 -4.27
C ASP A 81 -31.09 37.17 -3.58
N GLU A 82 -31.18 38.50 -3.46
CA GLU A 82 -32.26 39.51 -3.65
C GLU A 82 -31.68 40.75 -4.43
N ASP A 83 -32.36 41.68 -5.12
CA ASP A 83 -33.61 41.70 -5.94
C ASP A 83 -33.60 42.92 -6.93
N ASP A 84 -34.33 44.02 -6.65
CA ASP A 84 -34.37 45.37 -7.29
C ASP A 84 -34.67 45.57 -8.81
N ASP A 85 -35.93 45.36 -9.18
CA ASP A 85 -36.86 46.25 -9.93
C ASP A 85 -36.41 47.27 -11.02
N GLU A 86 -36.92 47.10 -12.25
CA GLU A 86 -37.71 48.15 -12.95
C GLU A 86 -38.68 47.54 -14.00
N GLU A 87 -39.84 48.17 -14.27
CA GLU A 87 -40.99 47.60 -15.03
C GLU A 87 -41.08 48.13 -16.50
N PRO A 88 -42.13 47.82 -17.31
CA PRO A 88 -42.00 46.95 -18.48
C PRO A 88 -42.11 47.66 -19.84
N ASP A 89 -41.79 46.94 -20.92
CA ASP A 89 -42.56 47.13 -22.18
C ASP A 89 -42.65 45.84 -23.03
N LYS A 90 -43.44 45.89 -24.12
CA LYS A 90 -44.33 44.80 -24.50
C LYS A 90 -44.35 44.47 -26.01
N ILE A 91 -44.54 43.17 -26.32
CA ILE A 91 -44.85 42.55 -27.63
C ILE A 91 -43.76 42.61 -28.74
N THR A 92 -43.39 41.42 -29.27
CA THR A 92 -43.64 40.96 -30.67
C THR A 92 -42.45 40.17 -31.24
N ASN A 93 -42.71 38.92 -31.65
CA ASN A 93 -41.81 38.14 -32.51
C ASN A 93 -42.22 38.30 -33.98
N PRO A 94 -41.27 38.41 -34.92
CA PRO A 94 -41.47 37.74 -36.20
C PRO A 94 -40.22 37.08 -36.80
N GLU A 95 -40.46 35.93 -37.42
CA GLU A 95 -39.89 35.41 -38.68
C GLU A 95 -38.38 35.51 -39.02
N ALA A 96 -37.82 34.38 -39.41
CA ALA A 96 -36.55 34.31 -40.15
C ALA A 96 -36.72 34.72 -41.62
N PRO A 97 -35.60 34.98 -42.33
CA PRO A 97 -35.41 34.27 -43.60
C PRO A 97 -34.02 33.63 -43.73
N ALA A 98 -33.96 32.54 -44.51
CA ALA A 98 -32.71 31.90 -44.91
C ALA A 98 -32.30 32.33 -46.34
N LYS A 99 -31.02 32.15 -46.69
CA LYS A 99 -30.49 31.60 -47.97
C LYS A 99 -28.95 31.68 -48.03
N ASP A 100 -28.28 30.54 -48.24
CA ASP A 100 -27.66 30.03 -49.49
C ASP A 100 -26.35 30.75 -49.90
N GLY A 101 -25.28 29.97 -50.12
CA GLY A 101 -23.99 30.48 -50.62
C GLY A 101 -22.80 29.50 -50.47
N ASP A 102 -22.65 28.56 -51.41
CA ASP A 102 -21.50 27.63 -51.47
C ASP A 102 -20.25 28.30 -52.08
N SER A 103 -19.06 28.03 -51.52
CA SER A 103 -17.92 27.61 -52.33
C SER A 103 -16.78 26.95 -51.54
N SER A 104 -16.09 26.00 -52.18
CA SER A 104 -14.99 25.22 -51.61
C SER A 104 -13.63 25.94 -51.63
N THR A 105 -12.78 25.67 -50.63
CA THR A 105 -11.30 25.69 -50.79
C THR A 105 -10.66 24.64 -49.88
N LYS A 106 -9.59 23.97 -50.37
CA LYS A 106 -8.96 22.83 -49.69
C LYS A 106 -7.68 23.18 -48.93
N THR A 107 -7.56 22.58 -47.74
CA THR A 107 -6.32 22.05 -47.15
C THR A 107 -5.11 22.98 -46.98
N LYS A 108 -4.86 23.37 -45.72
CA LYS A 108 -3.61 22.96 -45.04
C LYS A 108 -3.81 22.86 -43.53
N ALA A 109 -3.88 21.63 -43.01
CA ALA A 109 -3.84 21.42 -41.56
C ALA A 109 -2.41 21.70 -41.07
N SER A 110 -2.24 22.78 -40.30
CA SER A 110 -0.99 23.02 -39.58
C SER A 110 -1.01 22.21 -38.31
N SER A 111 0.01 21.39 -38.08
CA SER A 111 0.23 20.72 -36.79
C SER A 111 0.59 21.77 -35.75
N THR A 112 -0.36 22.14 -34.89
CA THR A 112 -0.09 23.00 -33.73
C THR A 112 0.67 22.19 -32.68
N THR A 113 2.00 22.14 -32.82
CA THR A 113 2.89 21.62 -31.79
C THR A 113 2.69 22.44 -30.52
N VAL A 114 2.15 21.83 -29.47
CA VAL A 114 1.95 22.48 -28.16
C VAL A 114 3.29 22.51 -27.43
N THR A 115 4.19 23.37 -27.89
CA THR A 115 5.40 23.72 -27.16
C THR A 115 4.96 24.45 -25.88
N ILE A 116 5.09 23.80 -24.72
CA ILE A 116 4.82 24.44 -23.41
C ILE A 116 5.96 25.43 -23.13
N GLN A 117 5.86 26.60 -23.74
CA GLN A 117 6.75 27.71 -23.47
C GLN A 117 6.47 28.22 -22.06
N ARG A 118 7.51 28.26 -21.22
CA ARG A 118 7.44 28.58 -19.79
C ARG A 118 7.23 30.09 -19.55
N THR A 119 6.19 30.67 -20.14
CA THR A 119 5.75 32.04 -19.85
C THR A 119 5.28 32.10 -18.41
N ALA A 120 6.00 32.87 -17.59
CA ALA A 120 5.66 33.08 -16.19
C ALA A 120 4.38 33.92 -16.07
N GLN A 121 3.22 33.24 -16.03
CA GLN A 121 1.97 33.86 -15.63
C GLN A 121 2.13 34.35 -14.18
N THR A 122 1.82 35.63 -13.96
CA THR A 122 2.24 36.37 -12.75
C THR A 122 1.81 35.65 -11.47
N ALA A 123 2.78 35.41 -10.57
CA ALA A 123 2.61 34.50 -9.45
C ALA A 123 1.54 34.95 -8.44
N ALA A 124 0.35 34.38 -8.54
CA ALA A 124 -0.68 34.45 -7.51
C ALA A 124 -0.26 33.61 -6.30
N SER A 125 0.49 34.23 -5.38
CA SER A 125 0.84 33.74 -4.03
C SER A 125 1.18 32.25 -3.95
N THR A 126 2.39 31.88 -4.34
CA THR A 126 2.97 30.52 -4.26
C THR A 126 3.23 30.03 -2.82
N ASN A 127 2.48 30.53 -1.85
CA ASN A 127 2.76 30.50 -0.40
C ASN A 127 1.72 29.72 0.39
N SER A 128 0.83 28.94 -0.26
CA SER A 128 0.06 27.92 0.45
C SER A 128 1.04 26.94 1.10
N PRO A 129 0.87 26.58 2.38
CA PRO A 129 1.66 25.50 2.97
C PRO A 129 1.41 24.19 2.21
N LEU A 130 2.40 23.30 2.28
CA LEU A 130 2.24 21.93 1.83
C LEU A 130 1.15 21.23 2.66
N PRO A 131 0.24 20.45 2.04
CA PRO A 131 -0.77 19.70 2.77
C PRO A 131 -0.14 18.67 3.70
N GLN A 132 -0.89 18.22 4.70
CA GLN A 132 -0.47 17.17 5.63
C GLN A 132 -1.57 16.13 5.79
N ALA A 133 -1.20 14.87 6.03
CA ALA A 133 -2.19 13.84 6.30
C ALA A 133 -3.07 14.26 7.50
N PHE A 134 -4.38 14.11 7.35
CA PHE A 134 -5.37 14.50 8.35
C PHE A 134 -5.44 16.01 8.72
N ASP A 135 -4.95 16.93 7.87
CA ASP A 135 -5.03 18.41 8.05
C ASP A 135 -6.45 19.03 8.12
N GLY A 136 -7.49 18.20 8.21
CA GLY A 136 -8.88 18.61 8.43
C GLY A 136 -9.28 18.69 9.91
N ASN A 137 -10.53 18.31 10.21
CA ASN A 137 -11.10 18.38 11.55
C ASN A 137 -10.64 17.25 12.50
N LEU A 138 -9.64 16.46 12.12
CA LEU A 138 -9.35 15.18 12.78
C LEU A 138 -8.85 15.32 14.23
N ALA A 139 -8.36 16.50 14.64
CA ALA A 139 -8.08 16.77 16.06
C ALA A 139 -9.31 16.55 16.97
N ALA A 140 -10.52 16.78 16.47
CA ALA A 140 -11.78 16.51 17.17
C ALA A 140 -12.25 15.04 17.04
N GLU A 141 -11.67 14.27 16.13
CA GLU A 141 -12.07 12.89 15.85
C GLU A 141 -11.12 11.87 16.52
N LEU A 142 -9.81 12.15 16.54
CA LEU A 142 -8.80 11.42 17.33
C LEU A 142 -9.08 11.47 18.83
N THR A 143 -9.67 12.55 19.33
CA THR A 143 -9.89 12.77 20.78
C THR A 143 -11.09 12.03 21.36
N THR A 144 -11.82 11.26 20.54
CA THR A 144 -13.11 10.63 20.91
C THR A 144 -13.02 9.39 21.82
N THR A 145 -11.83 8.93 22.20
CA THR A 145 -11.63 7.69 23.00
C THR A 145 -10.57 7.86 24.09
N SER A 146 -10.92 8.61 25.15
CA SER A 146 -10.08 8.83 26.36
C SER A 146 -9.62 7.55 27.06
N ASP A 147 -10.35 6.45 26.88
CA ASP A 147 -10.14 5.17 27.57
C ASP A 147 -9.29 4.20 26.73
N SER A 148 -8.44 4.74 25.85
CA SER A 148 -7.57 3.96 24.96
C SER A 148 -6.23 4.66 24.71
N ASN A 149 -5.17 3.88 24.46
CA ASN A 149 -3.87 4.39 24.05
C ASN A 149 -3.85 4.84 22.58
N CYS A 150 -4.84 4.43 21.78
CA CYS A 150 -4.87 4.61 20.34
C CYS A 150 -4.67 6.07 19.89
N PRO A 151 -5.36 7.08 20.45
CA PRO A 151 -5.10 8.48 20.13
C PRO A 151 -3.64 8.90 20.37
N SER A 152 -3.02 8.42 21.44
CA SER A 152 -1.61 8.74 21.73
C SER A 152 -0.66 8.09 20.74
N PHE A 153 -0.93 6.85 20.31
CA PHE A 153 -0.14 6.15 19.30
C PHE A 153 -0.25 6.83 17.92
N LEU A 154 -1.48 7.19 17.48
CA LEU A 154 -1.70 7.84 16.19
C LEU A 154 -1.09 9.25 16.14
N ASN A 155 -1.23 10.05 17.20
CA ASN A 155 -0.53 11.34 17.28
C ASN A 155 1.00 11.16 17.36
N GLY A 156 1.48 10.08 17.97
CA GLY A 156 2.90 9.72 17.98
C GLY A 156 3.47 9.50 16.58
N ILE A 157 2.72 8.80 15.70
CA ILE A 157 3.10 8.63 14.29
C ILE A 157 3.15 9.99 13.56
N LEU A 158 2.12 10.83 13.71
CA LEU A 158 2.06 12.14 13.02
C LEU A 158 3.14 13.14 13.51
N ALA A 159 3.70 12.93 14.70
CA ALA A 159 4.76 13.76 15.29
C ALA A 159 6.16 13.15 15.14
N ASP A 160 6.31 11.99 14.49
CA ASP A 160 7.62 11.37 14.26
C ASP A 160 8.34 12.09 13.10
N PRO A 161 9.62 12.51 13.25
CA PRO A 161 10.37 13.15 12.16
C PRO A 161 10.49 12.27 10.89
N SER A 162 10.38 10.95 11.04
CA SER A 162 10.32 10.01 9.91
C SER A 162 9.04 10.21 9.09
N PHE A 163 7.92 10.54 9.72
CA PHE A 163 6.65 10.82 9.05
C PHE A 163 6.75 12.07 8.17
N GLU A 164 7.31 13.15 8.71
CA GLU A 164 7.56 14.41 7.98
C GLU A 164 8.52 14.18 6.81
N ALA A 165 9.64 13.49 7.04
CA ALA A 165 10.65 13.20 6.02
C ALA A 165 10.18 12.24 4.91
N CYS A 166 9.18 11.38 5.20
CA CYS A 166 8.62 10.43 4.25
C CYS A 166 7.38 10.91 3.50
N TYR A 167 6.79 12.03 3.96
CA TYR A 167 5.70 12.78 3.34
C TYR A 167 4.62 11.94 2.62
N PRO A 168 3.85 11.11 3.36
CA PRO A 168 3.04 10.04 2.80
C PRO A 168 1.78 10.51 2.08
N LEU A 169 1.86 10.67 0.75
CA LEU A 169 0.70 10.86 -0.13
C LEU A 169 -0.34 9.73 0.05
N SER A 170 0.11 8.51 0.30
CA SER A 170 -0.73 7.35 0.64
C SER A 170 -1.66 7.58 1.84
N MET A 171 -1.28 8.44 2.77
CA MET A 171 -2.13 8.84 3.89
C MET A 171 -2.93 10.10 3.56
N MET A 172 -2.37 11.04 2.81
CA MET A 172 -3.09 12.26 2.38
C MET A 172 -4.32 11.98 1.50
N LEU A 173 -4.29 10.97 0.62
CA LEU A 173 -5.31 10.72 -0.42
C LEU A 173 -6.76 10.55 0.09
N GLN A 174 -6.97 10.17 1.36
CA GLN A 174 -8.31 10.07 1.95
C GLN A 174 -8.59 11.09 3.06
N THR A 175 -7.59 11.88 3.47
CA THR A 175 -7.57 12.48 4.81
C THR A 175 -7.23 13.96 4.83
N SER A 176 -6.48 14.44 3.83
CA SER A 176 -6.01 15.82 3.74
C SER A 176 -6.95 16.65 2.86
N ARG A 177 -7.54 17.69 3.45
CA ARG A 177 -8.29 18.72 2.73
C ARG A 177 -7.35 19.53 1.85
N GLY A 178 -6.17 19.89 2.36
CA GLY A 178 -5.16 20.61 1.59
C GLY A 178 -4.72 19.85 0.34
N PHE A 179 -4.66 18.51 0.40
CA PHE A 179 -4.31 17.67 -0.74
C PHE A 179 -5.43 17.64 -1.79
N PHE A 180 -6.69 17.52 -1.38
CA PHE A 180 -7.83 17.66 -2.30
C PHE A 180 -7.92 19.07 -2.91
N ASP A 181 -7.47 20.11 -2.21
CA ASP A 181 -7.33 21.46 -2.77
C ASP A 181 -6.14 21.55 -3.75
N ALA A 182 -5.00 20.94 -3.43
CA ALA A 182 -3.82 20.90 -4.32
C ALA A 182 -4.09 20.16 -5.64
N GLN A 183 -4.86 19.07 -5.63
CA GLN A 183 -5.28 18.32 -6.83
C GLN A 183 -6.00 19.20 -7.88
N LYS A 184 -6.60 20.32 -7.48
CA LYS A 184 -7.35 21.23 -8.38
C LYS A 184 -6.46 22.09 -9.28
N GLN A 185 -5.15 22.11 -9.05
CA GLN A 185 -4.20 22.97 -9.77
C GLN A 185 -2.88 22.24 -10.04
N LEU A 186 -2.48 22.16 -11.32
CA LEU A 186 -1.30 21.40 -11.74
C LEU A 186 -0.02 21.76 -10.97
N LEU A 187 0.30 23.04 -10.85
CA LEU A 187 1.49 23.49 -10.11
C LEU A 187 1.42 23.20 -8.61
N SER A 188 0.22 23.08 -8.04
CA SER A 188 0.00 22.80 -6.63
C SER A 188 0.16 21.31 -6.34
N ILE A 189 -0.42 20.42 -7.17
CA ILE A 189 -0.21 18.96 -7.00
C ILE A 189 1.22 18.52 -7.35
N VAL A 190 1.84 19.10 -8.38
CA VAL A 190 3.26 18.82 -8.73
C VAL A 190 4.18 19.09 -7.53
N ARG A 191 3.98 20.19 -6.79
CA ARG A 191 4.75 20.47 -5.57
C ARG A 191 4.59 19.42 -4.46
N VAL A 192 3.42 18.82 -4.31
CA VAL A 192 3.21 17.73 -3.33
C VAL A 192 3.96 16.48 -3.78
N LEU A 193 3.94 16.19 -5.08
CA LEU A 193 4.65 15.06 -5.67
C LEU A 193 6.16 15.24 -5.59
N ASP A 194 6.69 16.43 -5.89
CA ASP A 194 8.12 16.76 -5.76
C ASP A 194 8.67 16.57 -4.34
N GLN A 195 7.82 16.67 -3.31
CA GLN A 195 8.19 16.37 -1.92
C GLN A 195 8.01 14.88 -1.59
N THR A 196 6.92 14.26 -2.05
CA THR A 196 6.66 12.83 -1.84
C THR A 196 7.76 11.98 -2.48
N CYS A 197 8.12 12.30 -3.72
CA CYS A 197 9.06 11.57 -4.58
C CYS A 197 10.54 11.90 -4.30
N ALA A 198 10.82 12.78 -3.34
CA ALA A 198 12.16 13.02 -2.81
C ALA A 198 12.50 12.12 -1.59
N ALA A 199 11.51 11.40 -1.04
CA ALA A 199 11.69 10.56 0.12
C ALA A 199 12.49 9.27 -0.18
N ASN A 200 13.19 8.74 0.82
CA ASN A 200 13.84 7.43 0.71
C ASN A 200 12.78 6.32 0.85
N VAL A 201 12.21 5.89 -0.27
CA VAL A 201 11.11 4.92 -0.32
C VAL A 201 11.37 3.64 0.49
N THR A 202 12.60 3.11 0.52
CA THR A 202 12.92 1.90 1.29
C THR A 202 12.82 2.14 2.79
N TYR A 203 13.51 3.16 3.30
CA TYR A 203 13.46 3.56 4.71
C TYR A 203 12.03 3.89 5.16
N CYS A 204 11.30 4.61 4.33
CA CYS A 204 9.93 5.02 4.60
C CYS A 204 8.95 3.84 4.61
N THR A 205 9.15 2.84 3.73
CA THR A 205 8.35 1.61 3.73
C THR A 205 8.62 0.80 5.00
N GLU A 206 9.88 0.62 5.40
CA GLU A 206 10.23 -0.04 6.67
C GLU A 206 9.60 0.65 7.89
N PHE A 207 9.60 1.98 7.92
CA PHE A 207 8.94 2.78 8.96
C PHE A 207 7.42 2.56 8.97
N PHE A 208 6.76 2.68 7.81
CA PHE A 208 5.30 2.58 7.74
C PHE A 208 4.77 1.15 7.95
N ASP A 209 5.49 0.11 7.52
CA ASP A 209 5.12 -1.28 7.84
C ASP A 209 5.30 -1.59 9.33
N ALA A 210 6.38 -1.09 9.96
CA ALA A 210 6.55 -1.20 11.41
C ALA A 210 5.42 -0.48 12.16
N ALA A 211 5.05 0.73 11.73
CA ALA A 211 3.94 1.50 12.31
C ALA A 211 2.57 0.82 12.08
N ALA A 212 2.29 0.31 10.88
CA ALA A 212 1.06 -0.41 10.55
C ALA A 212 0.91 -1.73 11.32
N LYS A 213 2.02 -2.45 11.56
CA LYS A 213 2.06 -3.62 12.42
C LYS A 213 1.78 -3.25 13.87
N ASN A 214 2.47 -2.23 14.38
CA ASN A 214 2.33 -1.76 15.77
C ASN A 214 0.94 -1.17 16.06
N LEU A 215 0.26 -0.58 15.07
CA LEU A 215 -1.13 -0.11 15.19
C LEU A 215 -2.07 -1.24 15.66
N THR A 216 -1.88 -2.45 15.13
CA THR A 216 -2.69 -3.64 15.49
C THR A 216 -2.25 -4.36 16.77
N SER A 217 -1.27 -3.81 17.52
CA SER A 217 -0.89 -4.36 18.82
C SER A 217 -1.95 -4.08 19.89
N ALA A 218 -2.04 -4.96 20.88
CA ALA A 218 -3.02 -4.86 21.97
C ALA A 218 -2.87 -3.56 22.79
N ASP A 219 -1.65 -3.02 22.86
CA ASP A 219 -1.32 -1.83 23.64
C ASP A 219 -1.61 -0.51 22.90
N ASN A 220 -1.97 -0.56 21.61
CA ASN A 220 -2.18 0.62 20.75
C ASN A 220 -3.65 0.77 20.28
N CYS A 221 -3.97 0.35 19.05
CA CYS A 221 -5.27 0.57 18.40
C CYS A 221 -6.01 -0.72 18.04
N LYS A 222 -5.56 -1.90 18.54
CA LYS A 222 -6.15 -3.19 18.15
C LYS A 222 -7.67 -3.25 18.32
N LYS A 223 -8.17 -2.83 19.48
CA LYS A 223 -9.60 -2.84 19.81
C LYS A 223 -10.41 -1.96 18.85
N GLU A 224 -9.88 -0.79 18.50
CA GLU A 224 -10.52 0.17 17.62
C GLU A 224 -10.49 -0.31 16.15
N TRP A 225 -9.40 -0.97 15.73
CA TRP A 225 -9.29 -1.65 14.43
C TRP A 225 -10.24 -2.86 14.33
N GLU A 226 -10.33 -3.70 15.35
CA GLU A 226 -11.25 -4.87 15.40
C GLU A 226 -12.73 -4.44 15.43
N ASN A 227 -13.06 -3.40 16.20
CA ASN A 227 -14.37 -2.72 16.15
C ASN A 227 -14.62 -1.98 14.83
N GLY A 228 -13.58 -1.79 14.02
CA GLY A 228 -13.69 -1.33 12.66
C GLY A 228 -13.69 0.17 12.45
N ASN A 229 -13.16 0.96 13.40
CA ASN A 229 -13.02 2.42 13.36
C ASN A 229 -12.42 2.89 12.02
N SER A 230 -13.03 3.92 11.41
CA SER A 230 -12.65 4.45 10.09
C SER A 230 -11.28 5.12 10.07
N ILE A 231 -10.94 5.89 11.09
CA ILE A 231 -9.68 6.64 11.20
C ILE A 231 -8.51 5.67 11.36
N VAL A 232 -8.66 4.72 12.27
CA VAL A 232 -7.67 3.64 12.50
C VAL A 232 -7.47 2.81 11.22
N LYS A 233 -8.54 2.57 10.45
CA LYS A 233 -8.44 1.93 9.13
C LYS A 233 -7.73 2.77 8.08
N GLN A 234 -8.03 4.07 8.00
CA GLN A 234 -7.35 4.99 7.08
C GLN A 234 -5.86 5.10 7.38
N PHE A 235 -5.48 5.16 8.66
CA PHE A 235 -4.09 5.05 9.09
C PHE A 235 -3.45 3.74 8.62
N GLN A 236 -4.02 2.58 8.96
CA GLN A 236 -3.38 1.31 8.62
C GLN A 236 -3.29 1.08 7.11
N TYR A 237 -4.32 1.44 6.33
CA TYR A 237 -4.26 1.34 4.87
C TYR A 237 -3.25 2.32 4.27
N GLY A 238 -3.28 3.61 4.64
CA GLY A 238 -2.35 4.59 4.10
C GLY A 238 -0.88 4.33 4.46
N MET A 239 -0.62 3.67 5.59
CA MET A 239 0.72 3.16 5.90
C MET A 239 1.07 1.92 5.04
N LYS A 240 0.23 0.88 5.02
CA LYS A 240 0.46 -0.34 4.22
C LYS A 240 0.57 -0.10 2.72
N THR A 241 -0.09 0.92 2.18
CA THR A 241 -0.04 1.23 0.74
C THR A 241 1.10 2.18 0.37
N TYR A 242 1.95 2.61 1.32
CA TYR A 242 2.97 3.64 1.08
C TYR A 242 3.85 3.33 -0.13
N GLU A 243 4.50 2.17 -0.19
CA GLU A 243 5.46 1.87 -1.28
C GLU A 243 4.77 1.81 -2.66
N MET A 244 3.62 1.14 -2.73
CA MET A 244 2.80 1.02 -3.94
C MET A 244 2.31 2.40 -4.42
N MET A 245 1.85 3.24 -3.50
CA MET A 245 1.37 4.59 -3.80
C MET A 245 2.51 5.50 -4.22
N TYR A 246 3.65 5.49 -3.51
CA TYR A 246 4.87 6.19 -3.89
C TYR A 246 5.22 5.83 -5.33
N LYS A 247 5.39 4.52 -5.63
CA LYS A 247 5.72 4.03 -6.97
C LYS A 247 4.71 4.54 -8.01
N ALA A 248 3.42 4.42 -7.75
CA ALA A 248 2.36 4.81 -8.69
C ALA A 248 2.27 6.32 -8.91
N THR A 249 2.38 7.16 -7.87
CA THR A 249 2.24 8.61 -8.03
C THR A 249 3.52 9.30 -8.50
N CYS A 250 4.68 8.70 -8.25
CA CYS A 250 5.98 9.14 -8.76
C CYS A 250 6.29 8.64 -10.18
N LEU A 251 5.36 7.91 -10.84
CA LEU A 251 5.43 7.68 -12.28
C LEU A 251 5.42 9.01 -13.04
N GLN A 252 6.45 9.24 -13.86
CA GLN A 252 6.57 10.37 -14.79
C GLN A 252 6.57 9.85 -16.23
N THR A 253 5.93 10.57 -17.15
CA THR A 253 5.90 10.20 -18.58
C THR A 253 7.29 10.35 -19.23
N PRO A 254 7.81 9.34 -19.95
CA PRO A 254 9.17 9.38 -20.51
C PRO A 254 9.45 10.47 -21.57
N ASP A 255 8.41 11.11 -22.10
CA ASP A 255 8.52 12.12 -23.16
C ASP A 255 8.67 13.56 -22.64
N ASP A 256 8.19 13.84 -21.42
CA ASP A 256 8.07 15.21 -20.88
C ASP A 256 8.21 15.33 -19.34
N ASP A 257 8.60 14.25 -18.66
CA ASP A 257 8.79 14.12 -17.19
C ASP A 257 7.54 14.46 -16.34
N MET A 258 6.34 14.51 -16.94
CA MET A 258 5.12 14.89 -16.25
C MET A 258 4.55 13.75 -15.38
N TYR A 259 4.27 14.02 -14.11
CA TYR A 259 3.70 13.00 -13.22
C TYR A 259 2.33 12.48 -13.70
N CYS A 260 2.22 11.17 -13.85
CA CYS A 260 0.99 10.48 -14.23
C CYS A 260 -0.18 10.77 -13.28
N TYR A 261 0.08 10.90 -11.97
CA TYR A 261 -0.95 11.26 -10.99
C TYR A 261 -1.44 12.71 -11.16
N ALA A 262 -0.53 13.66 -11.39
CA ALA A 262 -0.88 15.07 -11.60
C ALA A 262 -1.78 15.25 -12.84
N ASN A 263 -1.43 14.60 -13.96
CA ASN A 263 -2.28 14.54 -15.14
C ASN A 263 -3.64 13.88 -14.83
N ALA A 264 -3.66 12.74 -14.14
CA ALA A 264 -4.89 12.02 -13.80
C ALA A 264 -5.90 12.82 -12.95
N VAL A 265 -5.44 13.73 -12.07
CA VAL A 265 -6.33 14.55 -11.21
C VAL A 265 -6.67 15.93 -11.78
N THR A 266 -5.81 16.51 -12.63
CA THR A 266 -6.04 17.85 -13.21
C THR A 266 -6.67 17.84 -14.60
N ASN A 267 -6.56 16.74 -15.35
CA ASN A 267 -7.01 16.68 -16.74
C ASN A 267 -8.49 16.29 -16.82
N THR A 268 -9.34 17.29 -17.04
CA THR A 268 -10.80 17.12 -17.11
C THR A 268 -11.26 16.19 -18.24
N SER A 269 -10.46 16.03 -19.31
CA SER A 269 -10.75 15.09 -20.40
C SER A 269 -10.52 13.62 -20.03
N THR A 270 -9.75 13.35 -18.96
CA THR A 270 -9.35 12.00 -18.53
C THR A 270 -9.52 11.77 -17.03
N ALA A 271 -10.41 12.52 -16.37
CA ALA A 271 -10.60 12.52 -14.91
C ALA A 271 -10.97 11.15 -14.31
N SER A 272 -11.48 10.22 -15.13
CA SER A 272 -11.65 8.79 -14.82
C SER A 272 -10.35 8.10 -14.37
N ASN A 273 -9.19 8.58 -14.84
CA ASN A 273 -7.88 8.06 -14.47
C ASN A 273 -7.59 8.24 -12.96
N ALA A 274 -8.18 9.24 -12.30
CA ALA A 274 -8.02 9.44 -10.86
C ALA A 274 -8.54 8.25 -10.03
N TYR A 275 -9.57 7.53 -10.50
CA TYR A 275 -10.16 6.40 -9.76
C TYR A 275 -9.20 5.22 -9.56
N PHE A 276 -8.19 5.07 -10.41
CA PHE A 276 -7.20 4.00 -10.30
C PHE A 276 -6.42 4.08 -8.99
N TYR A 277 -6.03 5.29 -8.58
CA TYR A 277 -5.26 5.51 -7.35
C TYR A 277 -6.04 5.21 -6.06
N TYR A 278 -7.34 4.91 -6.15
CA TYR A 278 -8.15 4.44 -5.02
C TYR A 278 -8.23 2.90 -4.92
N LEU A 279 -7.84 2.15 -5.97
CA LEU A 279 -7.79 0.68 -5.95
C LEU A 279 -6.97 0.10 -4.79
N PRO A 280 -5.80 0.66 -4.41
CA PRO A 280 -5.02 0.26 -3.23
C PRO A 280 -5.77 0.20 -1.90
N TYR A 281 -6.90 0.91 -1.78
CA TYR A 281 -7.66 1.07 -0.53
C TYR A 281 -8.95 0.25 -0.51
N ASN A 282 -9.01 -0.81 -1.31
CA ASN A 282 -10.19 -1.66 -1.50
C ASN A 282 -11.42 -0.92 -2.09
N LEU A 283 -11.18 0.09 -2.94
CA LEU A 283 -12.22 0.80 -3.69
C LEU A 283 -12.17 0.39 -5.16
N THR A 284 -13.14 -0.42 -5.59
CA THR A 284 -13.26 -0.88 -6.99
C THR A 284 -13.55 0.28 -7.94
N LEU A 285 -13.06 0.21 -9.19
CA LEU A 285 -13.41 1.17 -10.24
C LEU A 285 -14.95 1.31 -10.37
N PRO A 286 -15.49 2.54 -10.44
CA PRO A 286 -16.86 2.76 -10.87
C PRO A 286 -17.14 2.16 -12.26
N GLY A 287 -18.34 1.62 -12.48
CA GLY A 287 -18.75 1.08 -13.78
C GLY A 287 -18.78 2.11 -14.93
N SER A 288 -18.74 3.40 -14.59
CA SER A 288 -18.58 4.53 -15.52
C SER A 288 -17.12 4.95 -15.77
N THR A 289 -16.14 4.21 -15.25
CA THR A 289 -14.71 4.50 -15.47
C THR A 289 -14.34 4.18 -16.91
N ASN A 290 -14.04 5.23 -17.67
CA ASN A 290 -13.53 5.17 -19.03
C ASN A 290 -12.06 5.65 -19.05
N PRO A 291 -11.06 4.77 -18.85
CA PRO A 291 -9.66 5.16 -18.76
C PRO A 291 -9.13 5.69 -20.10
N SER A 292 -8.09 6.53 -20.07
CA SER A 292 -7.48 7.08 -21.29
C SER A 292 -6.59 6.10 -22.08
N CYS A 293 -6.52 4.82 -21.67
CA CYS A 293 -5.74 3.75 -22.31
C CYS A 293 -4.29 4.14 -22.66
N SER A 294 -3.67 4.96 -21.80
CA SER A 294 -2.32 5.50 -21.98
C SER A 294 -1.30 4.73 -21.14
N TRP A 295 -0.02 4.94 -21.45
CA TRP A 295 1.12 4.39 -20.71
C TRP A 295 0.99 4.57 -19.19
N CYS A 296 0.56 5.74 -18.72
CA CYS A 296 0.29 5.99 -17.30
C CYS A 296 -0.68 4.99 -16.66
N ILE A 297 -1.76 4.60 -17.36
CA ILE A 297 -2.73 3.60 -16.84
C ILE A 297 -2.13 2.20 -16.88
N GLN A 298 -1.36 1.87 -17.92
CA GLN A 298 -0.66 0.60 -18.04
C GLN A 298 0.33 0.41 -16.89
N GLU A 299 1.24 1.37 -16.65
CA GLU A 299 2.24 1.23 -15.58
C GLU A 299 1.67 1.38 -14.17
N THR A 300 0.65 2.23 -13.96
CA THR A 300 -0.07 2.27 -12.68
C THR A 300 -0.64 0.89 -12.35
N MET A 301 -1.23 0.21 -13.34
CA MET A 301 -1.73 -1.15 -13.18
C MET A 301 -0.61 -2.22 -13.11
N ASN A 302 0.56 -2.01 -13.70
CA ASN A 302 1.72 -2.91 -13.53
C ASN A 302 2.27 -2.83 -12.09
N ILE A 303 2.33 -1.63 -11.51
CA ILE A 303 2.71 -1.43 -10.10
C ILE A 303 1.68 -2.09 -9.17
N PHE A 304 0.39 -1.90 -9.43
CA PHE A 304 -0.69 -2.52 -8.65
C PHE A 304 -0.76 -4.05 -8.82
N HIS A 305 -0.38 -4.57 -9.98
CA HIS A 305 -0.20 -6.01 -10.20
C HIS A 305 0.90 -6.57 -9.28
N ALA A 306 2.08 -5.97 -9.31
CA ALA A 306 3.21 -6.39 -8.48
C ALA A 306 2.91 -6.26 -6.98
N ALA A 307 2.30 -5.15 -6.55
CA ALA A 307 1.89 -4.96 -5.16
C ALA A 307 0.80 -5.94 -4.68
N ALA A 308 0.11 -6.62 -5.59
CA ALA A 308 -0.86 -7.66 -5.26
C ALA A 308 -0.23 -9.06 -5.04
N GLU A 309 1.11 -9.20 -5.18
CA GLU A 309 1.83 -10.43 -4.82
C GLU A 309 1.66 -10.77 -3.33
N ASP A 310 1.75 -9.76 -2.46
CA ASP A 310 1.27 -9.84 -1.07
C ASP A 310 -0.26 -9.74 -1.00
N ARG A 311 -0.91 -10.87 -0.72
CA ARG A 311 -2.36 -10.97 -0.50
C ARG A 311 -2.85 -10.27 0.77
N SER A 312 -1.95 -9.77 1.62
CA SER A 312 -2.26 -8.92 2.78
C SER A 312 -2.40 -7.42 2.42
N GLN A 313 -2.15 -7.03 1.16
CA GLN A 313 -2.46 -5.69 0.67
C GLN A 313 -3.89 -5.62 0.09
N PRO A 314 -4.66 -4.52 0.30
CA PRO A 314 -6.04 -4.45 -0.15
C PRO A 314 -6.20 -4.42 -1.69
N ILE A 315 -5.13 -4.11 -2.42
CA ILE A 315 -5.10 -4.12 -3.90
C ILE A 315 -5.40 -5.51 -4.47
N ALA A 316 -5.03 -6.60 -3.78
CA ALA A 316 -5.30 -7.97 -4.21
C ALA A 316 -6.81 -8.29 -4.27
N LEU A 317 -7.66 -7.50 -3.61
CA LEU A 317 -9.13 -7.64 -3.64
C LEU A 317 -9.78 -6.89 -4.83
N THR A 318 -9.12 -5.88 -5.38
CA THR A 318 -9.67 -4.98 -6.41
C THR A 318 -9.03 -5.16 -7.78
N TYR A 319 -7.78 -5.63 -7.84
CA TYR A 319 -6.96 -5.68 -9.04
C TYR A 319 -7.64 -6.38 -10.23
N GLU A 320 -7.99 -7.66 -10.12
CA GLU A 320 -8.51 -8.44 -11.27
C GLU A 320 -9.81 -7.87 -11.84
N THR A 321 -10.65 -7.27 -10.98
CA THR A 321 -11.89 -6.64 -11.43
C THR A 321 -11.63 -5.32 -12.15
N ALA A 322 -10.63 -4.55 -11.72
CA ALA A 322 -10.17 -3.37 -12.44
C ALA A 322 -9.49 -3.74 -13.76
N ALA A 323 -8.57 -4.71 -13.76
CA ALA A 323 -7.85 -5.18 -14.94
C ALA A 323 -8.80 -5.72 -16.01
N ARG A 324 -9.84 -6.49 -15.63
CA ARG A 324 -10.90 -6.92 -16.55
C ARG A 324 -11.65 -5.73 -17.16
N GLN A 325 -11.94 -4.68 -16.40
CA GLN A 325 -12.60 -3.48 -16.93
C GLN A 325 -11.67 -2.70 -17.88
N VAL A 326 -10.38 -2.56 -17.54
CA VAL A 326 -9.36 -1.97 -18.41
C VAL A 326 -9.24 -2.74 -19.73
N ASN A 327 -9.05 -4.05 -19.69
CA ASN A 327 -8.89 -4.87 -20.90
C ASN A 327 -10.17 -4.95 -21.76
N THR A 328 -11.35 -4.68 -21.17
CA THR A 328 -12.61 -4.54 -21.92
C THR A 328 -12.67 -3.23 -22.72
N LEU A 329 -12.00 -2.17 -22.25
CA LEU A 329 -12.09 -0.82 -22.81
C LEU A 329 -10.86 -0.42 -23.64
N CYS A 330 -9.66 -0.89 -23.26
CA CYS A 330 -8.38 -0.57 -23.88
C CYS A 330 -7.86 -1.65 -24.83
N GLY A 331 -8.57 -2.78 -24.95
CA GLY A 331 -8.16 -3.95 -25.72
C GLY A 331 -7.63 -5.08 -24.83
N MET A 332 -7.70 -6.30 -25.37
CA MET A 332 -7.23 -7.50 -24.67
C MET A 332 -5.75 -7.37 -24.28
N ASP A 333 -5.44 -7.86 -23.08
CA ASP A 333 -4.08 -7.93 -22.53
C ASP A 333 -3.32 -6.59 -22.46
N PHE A 334 -4.04 -5.46 -22.43
CA PHE A 334 -3.48 -4.13 -22.20
C PHE A 334 -2.79 -4.04 -20.81
N VAL A 335 -3.36 -4.69 -19.79
CA VAL A 335 -2.73 -4.99 -18.49
C VAL A 335 -2.94 -6.47 -18.16
N ASN A 336 -2.19 -7.03 -17.19
CA ASN A 336 -2.39 -8.42 -16.79
C ASN A 336 -3.82 -8.63 -16.23
N GLY A 337 -4.56 -9.60 -16.77
CA GLY A 337 -5.94 -9.90 -16.37
C GLY A 337 -6.09 -10.66 -15.06
N THR A 338 -4.99 -11.17 -14.49
CA THR A 338 -4.96 -12.01 -13.27
C THR A 338 -4.00 -11.45 -12.21
N LEU A 339 -4.12 -11.91 -10.97
CA LEU A 339 -3.08 -11.70 -9.96
C LEU A 339 -1.74 -12.37 -10.37
N PRO A 340 -0.58 -11.86 -9.89
CA PRO A 340 0.67 -12.63 -9.91
C PRO A 340 0.54 -13.91 -9.07
N PRO A 341 1.56 -14.80 -9.06
CA PRO A 341 1.73 -15.76 -7.97
C PRO A 341 1.55 -15.11 -6.58
N GLU A 342 1.27 -15.91 -5.55
CA GLU A 342 1.25 -15.41 -4.18
C GLU A 342 2.67 -15.49 -3.60
N GLU A 343 3.09 -14.47 -2.83
CA GLU A 343 4.35 -14.53 -2.08
C GLU A 343 4.29 -15.67 -1.03
N THR A 344 4.70 -16.88 -1.44
CA THR A 344 4.95 -17.94 -0.49
C THR A 344 6.11 -17.50 0.39
N ASN A 345 5.81 -17.16 1.64
CA ASN A 345 6.77 -16.83 2.69
C ASN A 345 7.53 -18.10 3.16
N ALA A 346 8.11 -18.82 2.20
CA ALA A 346 9.22 -19.73 2.41
C ALA A 346 10.39 -18.88 2.89
N ALA A 347 10.55 -18.82 4.22
CA ALA A 347 11.47 -17.91 4.91
C ALA A 347 12.81 -17.80 4.18
N HIS A 348 13.18 -16.57 3.81
CA HIS A 348 14.32 -16.25 2.96
C HIS A 348 15.65 -16.74 3.56
N SER A 349 15.95 -18.02 3.34
CA SER A 349 17.24 -18.62 3.59
C SER A 349 18.19 -18.20 2.48
N PHE A 350 18.56 -16.92 2.48
CA PHE A 350 19.75 -16.41 1.82
C PHE A 350 21.00 -16.95 2.54
N GLY A 351 21.17 -18.27 2.51
CA GLY A 351 22.44 -18.91 2.73
C GLY A 351 23.37 -18.44 1.61
N PRO A 352 24.41 -17.64 1.89
CA PRO A 352 25.25 -17.06 0.84
C PRO A 352 25.88 -18.17 -0.02
N SER A 353 25.88 -17.97 -1.34
CA SER A 353 26.37 -18.96 -2.31
C SER A 353 27.91 -18.97 -2.39
N TRP A 354 28.55 -19.35 -1.29
CA TRP A 354 30.02 -19.45 -1.15
C TRP A 354 30.52 -20.77 -0.54
N VAL A 355 29.64 -21.59 0.04
CA VAL A 355 30.01 -22.88 0.66
C VAL A 355 30.26 -23.99 -0.37
N GLY A 356 29.93 -23.76 -1.65
CA GLY A 356 29.97 -24.76 -2.72
C GLY A 356 31.34 -25.10 -3.32
N LEU A 357 32.46 -24.51 -2.84
CA LEU A 357 33.74 -24.52 -3.57
C LEU A 357 34.98 -25.06 -2.84
N MET A 358 34.84 -25.71 -1.67
CA MET A 358 35.99 -26.22 -0.88
C MET A 358 35.88 -27.72 -0.54
N ALA A 359 35.52 -28.56 -1.51
CA ALA A 359 35.30 -30.00 -1.32
C ALA A 359 36.02 -30.94 -2.33
N THR A 360 36.95 -30.44 -3.15
CA THR A 360 37.53 -31.18 -4.29
C THR A 360 39.07 -31.25 -4.35
N LEU A 361 39.78 -30.96 -3.24
CA LEU A 361 41.24 -31.09 -3.14
C LEU A 361 41.71 -32.02 -2.00
N ALA A 362 41.07 -33.19 -1.88
CA ALA A 362 41.46 -34.25 -0.93
C ALA A 362 41.54 -35.64 -1.61
N GLY A 363 42.04 -35.70 -2.85
CA GLY A 363 42.03 -36.92 -3.68
C GLY A 363 43.31 -37.23 -4.47
N ALA A 364 44.41 -36.51 -4.24
CA ALA A 364 45.62 -36.59 -5.07
C ALA A 364 46.93 -36.76 -4.25
N ALA A 365 46.93 -37.68 -3.28
CA ALA A 365 48.07 -37.88 -2.37
C ALA A 365 48.37 -39.34 -1.96
N LEU A 366 47.88 -40.35 -2.70
CA LEU A 366 48.06 -41.78 -2.36
C LEU A 366 48.31 -42.69 -3.58
N VAL A 367 49.19 -42.28 -4.51
CA VAL A 367 49.57 -43.12 -5.68
C VAL A 367 51.08 -43.32 -5.83
N ASN A 368 51.94 -42.42 -5.33
CA ASN A 368 53.41 -42.55 -5.42
C ASN A 368 54.06 -43.30 -4.24
N VAL A 369 53.46 -44.42 -3.81
CA VAL A 369 54.12 -45.41 -2.92
C VAL A 369 53.69 -46.82 -3.33
N LEU A 370 53.99 -47.22 -4.58
CA LEU A 370 54.05 -48.63 -5.03
C LEU A 370 54.64 -48.78 -6.44
N LEU A 371 55.87 -48.31 -6.64
CA LEU A 371 56.80 -48.70 -7.72
C LEU A 371 58.24 -48.36 -7.30
#